data_AF-Q9SK36-F1
#
_entry.id   AF-Q9SK36-F1
#
_cell.length_a   1.000
_cell.length_b   1.000
_cell.length_c   1.000
_cell.angle_alpha   90.00
_cell.angle_beta   90.00
_cell.angle_gamma   90.00
#
_symmetry.space_group_name_H-M   'P 1'
#
loop_
_entity.id
_entity.type
_entity.pdbx_description
1 polymer ?
#
loop_
_entity_poly.entity_id
_entity_poly.type
_entity_poly.pdbx_seq_one_letter_code
_entity_poly.pdbx_strand_id
1 'polypeptide(L)'
;MTHNHHHQAVDNLLNVFSRASHDLTVVHSKLDKEFQQMYPANANPMKLIQRIKKLQEDVTLLKHQCLDLLSAKQDLIDKAQTTLVGNCNLIQKMNASLGESTNGDTDDALADFNQIIDEWTMQVRSRTVGETEDADKEDINKMLFSAICHTN
;
A
#
# COMPACT_ATOMS: atom_id res chain seq x y z
N MET A 1 61.82 43.48 11.71
CA MET A 1 61.87 42.03 12.03
C MET A 1 60.47 41.37 12.05
N THR A 2 59.52 41.84 11.25
CA THR A 2 58.09 41.44 11.34
C THR A 2 57.65 40.38 10.33
N HIS A 3 58.48 40.06 9.31
CA HIS A 3 58.07 39.15 8.22
C HIS A 3 58.04 37.67 8.61
N ASN A 4 58.86 37.23 9.57
CA ASN A 4 58.94 35.80 9.96
C ASN A 4 57.75 35.35 10.84
N HIS A 5 57.19 36.28 11.63
CA HIS A 5 56.04 35.99 12.49
C HIS A 5 54.75 35.77 11.70
N HIS A 6 54.59 36.45 10.56
CA HIS A 6 53.40 36.27 9.73
C HIS A 6 53.39 34.88 9.07
N HIS A 7 54.54 34.38 8.63
CA HIS A 7 54.67 33.03 8.08
C HIS A 7 54.36 31.97 9.15
N GLN A 8 54.92 32.11 10.36
CA GLN A 8 54.68 31.16 11.45
C GLN A 8 53.20 31.10 11.88
N ALA A 9 52.52 32.25 11.95
CA ALA A 9 51.08 32.27 12.27
C ALA A 9 50.23 31.57 11.21
N VAL A 10 50.57 31.78 9.92
CA VAL A 10 49.90 31.11 8.79
C VAL A 10 50.22 29.61 8.79
N ASP A 11 51.46 29.18 9.05
CA ASP A 11 51.84 27.77 9.16
C ASP A 11 51.11 27.07 10.31
N ASN A 12 51.00 27.74 11.46
CA ASN A 12 50.23 27.22 12.59
C ASN A 12 48.76 27.05 12.22
N LEU A 13 48.17 28.00 11.50
CA LEU A 13 46.80 27.91 11.01
C LEU A 13 46.63 26.75 10.01
N LEU A 14 47.57 26.59 9.08
CA LEU A 14 47.59 25.49 8.12
C LEU A 14 47.69 24.13 8.81
N ASN A 15 48.54 24.01 9.84
CA ASN A 15 48.69 22.81 10.66
C ASN A 15 47.39 22.49 11.44
N VAL A 16 46.72 23.50 11.99
CA VAL A 16 45.43 23.33 12.67
C VAL A 16 44.36 22.87 11.69
N PHE A 17 44.26 23.47 10.50
CA PHE A 17 43.31 23.03 9.48
C PHE A 17 43.64 21.63 8.95
N SER A 18 44.92 21.31 8.76
CA SER A 18 45.35 19.96 8.36
C SER A 18 44.99 18.92 9.41
N ARG A 19 45.16 19.23 10.70
CA ARG A 19 44.74 18.36 11.79
C ARG A 19 43.22 18.20 11.83
N ALA A 20 42.47 19.29 11.74
CA ALA A 20 41.01 19.27 11.72
C ALA A 20 40.46 18.46 10.52
N SER A 21 41.09 18.57 9.35
CA SER A 21 40.75 17.78 8.16
C SER A 21 41.03 16.29 8.36
N HIS A 22 42.16 15.95 8.99
CA HIS A 22 42.48 14.57 9.35
C HIS A 22 41.48 14.01 10.37
N ASP A 23 41.18 14.75 11.44
CA ASP A 23 40.23 14.36 12.47
C ASP A 23 38.82 14.14 11.87
N LEU A 24 38.37 15.02 10.96
CA LEU A 24 37.10 14.86 10.25
C LEU A 24 37.08 13.58 9.40
N THR A 25 38.20 13.25 8.75
CA THR A 25 38.33 12.03 7.93
C THR A 25 38.28 10.77 8.80
N VAL A 26 38.89 10.81 9.99
CA VAL A 26 38.83 9.72 10.97
C VAL A 26 37.40 9.54 11.49
N VAL A 27 36.71 10.63 11.85
CA VAL A 27 35.31 10.59 12.29
C VAL A 27 34.42 10.01 11.18
N HIS A 28 34.58 10.47 9.93
CA HIS A 28 33.83 9.95 8.79
C HIS A 28 34.04 8.44 8.61
N SER A 29 35.29 7.97 8.66
CA SER A 29 35.62 6.55 8.51
C SER A 29 35.05 5.69 9.64
N LYS A 30 34.99 6.23 10.87
CA LYS A 30 34.40 5.54 12.01
C LYS A 30 32.88 5.44 11.88
N LEU A 31 32.23 6.55 11.51
CA LEU A 31 30.77 6.58 11.27
C LEU A 31 30.36 5.63 10.13
N ASP A 32 31.14 5.55 9.04
CA ASP A 32 30.84 4.64 7.93
C ASP A 32 30.95 3.16 8.36
N LYS A 33 31.95 2.82 9.19
CA LYS A 33 32.05 1.48 9.79
C LYS A 33 30.89 1.17 10.73
N GLU A 34 30.53 2.11 11.61
CA GLU A 34 29.37 1.97 12.50
C GLU A 34 28.08 1.81 11.70
N PHE A 35 27.92 2.54 10.60
CA PHE A 35 26.77 2.44 9.70
C PHE A 35 26.70 1.06 9.02
N GLN A 36 27.81 0.54 8.49
CA GLN A 36 27.87 -0.78 7.88
C GLN A 36 27.64 -1.92 8.89
N GLN A 37 28.10 -1.74 10.13
CA GLN A 37 27.89 -2.70 11.22
C GLN A 37 26.44 -2.71 11.71
N MET A 38 25.81 -1.55 11.87
CA MET A 38 24.40 -1.46 12.30
C MET A 38 23.42 -1.87 11.21
N TYR A 39 23.73 -1.61 9.94
CA TYR A 39 22.84 -1.91 8.81
C TYR A 39 23.47 -2.90 7.83
N PRO A 40 23.73 -4.15 8.26
CA PRO A 40 24.22 -5.18 7.37
C PRO A 40 23.18 -5.46 6.26
N ALA A 41 23.65 -5.88 5.09
CA ALA A 41 22.81 -6.30 3.95
C ALA A 41 21.95 -5.22 3.27
N ASN A 42 22.52 -4.05 2.94
CA ASN A 42 21.85 -2.97 2.18
C ASN A 42 20.64 -2.32 2.86
N ALA A 43 20.50 -2.45 4.19
CA ALA A 43 19.45 -1.81 4.98
C ALA A 43 19.70 -0.31 5.18
N ASN A 44 19.95 0.44 4.10
CA ASN A 44 20.13 1.88 4.15
C ASN A 44 18.79 2.54 4.57
N PRO A 45 18.72 3.24 5.72
CA PRO A 45 17.48 3.84 6.21
C PRO A 45 16.82 4.77 5.20
N MET A 46 17.59 5.51 4.41
CA MET A 46 17.07 6.39 3.37
C MET A 46 16.37 5.61 2.25
N LYS A 47 16.95 4.47 1.82
CA LYS A 47 16.33 3.58 0.83
C LYS A 47 15.09 2.91 1.40
N LEU A 48 15.10 2.53 2.68
CA LEU A 48 13.93 1.96 3.35
C LEU A 48 12.78 2.96 3.43
N ILE A 49 13.05 4.21 3.83
CA ILE A 49 12.05 5.29 3.85
C ILE A 49 11.47 5.52 2.45
N GLN A 50 12.31 5.54 1.41
CA GLN A 50 11.83 5.67 0.02
C GLN A 50 10.93 4.51 -0.40
N ARG A 51 11.29 3.27 -0.04
CA ARG A 51 10.46 2.09 -0.32
C ARG A 51 9.14 2.13 0.44
N ILE A 52 9.15 2.52 1.71
CA ILE A 52 7.95 2.67 2.54
C ILE A 52 7.01 3.73 1.93
N LYS A 53 7.55 4.89 1.54
CA LYS A 53 6.76 5.94 0.88
C LYS A 53 6.13 5.45 -0.42
N LYS A 54 6.92 4.76 -1.25
CA LYS A 54 6.40 4.14 -2.48
C LYS A 54 5.28 3.13 -2.19
N LEU A 55 5.47 2.25 -1.21
CA LEU A 55 4.44 1.28 -0.81
C LEU A 55 3.17 1.97 -0.30
N GLN A 56 3.29 3.08 0.43
CA GLN A 56 2.13 3.85 0.88
C GLN A 56 1.35 4.46 -0.30
N GLU A 57 2.05 4.99 -1.30
CA GLU A 57 1.45 5.49 -2.54
C GLU A 57 0.77 4.35 -3.32
N ASP A 58 1.47 3.24 -3.53
CA ASP A 58 0.98 2.06 -4.26
C ASP A 58 -0.26 1.45 -3.57
N VAL A 59 -0.27 1.33 -2.24
CA VAL A 59 -1.43 0.83 -1.47
C VAL A 59 -2.62 1.78 -1.57
N THR A 60 -2.38 3.09 -1.54
CA THR A 60 -3.44 4.10 -1.68
C THR A 60 -4.05 4.07 -3.08
N LEU A 61 -3.21 3.93 -4.11
CA LEU A 61 -3.64 3.76 -5.49
C LEU A 61 -4.44 2.47 -5.66
N LEU A 62 -3.93 1.35 -5.14
CA LEU A 62 -4.61 0.05 -5.21
C LEU A 62 -5.98 0.10 -4.53
N LYS A 63 -6.08 0.76 -3.36
CA LYS A 63 -7.36 0.99 -2.68
C LYS A 63 -8.35 1.73 -3.58
N HIS A 64 -7.90 2.79 -4.24
CA HIS A 64 -8.75 3.56 -5.15
C HIS A 64 -9.22 2.70 -6.34
N GLN A 65 -8.31 1.97 -6.97
CA GLN A 65 -8.63 1.04 -8.06
C GLN A 65 -9.62 -0.05 -7.65
N CYS A 66 -9.49 -0.60 -6.44
CA CYS A 66 -10.45 -1.57 -5.90
C CYS A 66 -11.84 -0.95 -5.70
N LEU A 67 -11.93 0.29 -5.23
CA LEU A 67 -13.20 1.00 -5.08
C LEU A 67 -13.86 1.28 -6.44
N ASP A 68 -13.08 1.72 -7.42
CA ASP A 68 -13.56 1.93 -8.79
C ASP A 68 -14.05 0.62 -9.41
N LEU A 69 -13.33 -0.48 -9.20
CA LEU A 69 -13.74 -1.82 -9.65
C LEU A 69 -15.04 -2.28 -8.97
N LEU A 70 -15.20 -2.02 -7.67
CA LEU A 70 -16.44 -2.32 -6.95
C LEU A 70 -17.62 -1.49 -7.48
N SER A 71 -17.41 -0.20 -7.79
CA SER A 71 -18.42 0.65 -8.41
C SER A 71 -18.79 0.14 -9.81
N ALA A 72 -17.81 -0.17 -10.65
CA ALA A 72 -18.05 -0.72 -11.98
C ALA A 72 -18.78 -2.07 -11.95
N LYS A 73 -18.50 -2.90 -10.93
CA LYS A 73 -19.22 -4.14 -10.70
C LYS A 73 -20.66 -3.90 -10.26
N GLN A 74 -20.92 -2.92 -9.39
CA GLN A 74 -22.28 -2.55 -9.00
C GLN A 74 -23.08 -2.07 -10.22
N ASP A 75 -22.50 -1.22 -11.06
CA ASP A 75 -23.14 -0.77 -12.31
C ASP A 75 -23.48 -1.95 -13.25
N LEU A 76 -22.62 -2.97 -13.30
CA LEU A 76 -22.87 -4.16 -14.09
C LEU A 76 -24.02 -5.00 -13.52
N ILE A 77 -24.08 -5.14 -12.20
CA ILE A 77 -25.18 -5.82 -11.50
C ILE A 77 -26.50 -5.11 -11.79
N ASP A 78 -26.54 -3.78 -11.63
CA ASP A 78 -27.75 -2.98 -11.85
C ASP A 78 -28.24 -3.07 -13.30
N LYS A 79 -27.31 -3.04 -14.26
CA LYS A 79 -27.61 -3.23 -15.69
C LYS A 79 -28.15 -4.63 -15.97
N ALA A 80 -27.49 -5.67 -15.48
CA ALA A 80 -27.92 -7.05 -15.66
C ALA A 80 -29.30 -7.29 -15.05
N GLN A 81 -29.56 -6.75 -13.85
CA GLN A 81 -30.86 -6.81 -13.20
C GLN A 81 -31.94 -6.10 -14.02
N THR A 82 -31.67 -4.87 -14.49
CA THR A 82 -32.59 -4.10 -15.32
C THR A 82 -32.94 -4.84 -16.61
N THR A 83 -31.93 -5.42 -17.27
CA THR A 83 -32.13 -6.23 -18.49
C THR A 83 -32.92 -7.51 -18.18
N LEU A 84 -32.59 -8.24 -17.11
CA LEU A 84 -33.26 -9.50 -16.77
C LEU A 84 -34.73 -9.26 -16.40
N VAL A 85 -35.02 -8.27 -15.57
CA VAL A 85 -36.41 -7.87 -15.24
C VAL A 85 -37.16 -7.41 -16.50
N GLY A 86 -36.51 -6.64 -17.38
CA GLY A 86 -37.07 -6.26 -18.68
C GLY A 86 -37.44 -7.46 -19.54
N ASN A 87 -36.55 -8.46 -19.61
CA ASN A 87 -36.77 -9.70 -20.37
C ASN A 87 -37.88 -10.56 -19.75
N CYS A 88 -37.91 -10.73 -18.42
CA CYS A 88 -38.97 -11.47 -17.74
C CYS A 88 -40.34 -10.81 -17.98
N ASN A 89 -40.43 -9.48 -17.91
CA ASN A 89 -41.66 -8.75 -18.24
C ASN A 89 -42.10 -8.94 -19.71
N LEU A 90 -41.16 -9.02 -20.66
CA LEU A 90 -41.46 -9.26 -22.07
C LEU A 90 -42.01 -10.68 -22.27
N ILE A 91 -41.35 -11.69 -21.70
CA ILE A 91 -41.79 -13.09 -21.75
C ILE A 91 -43.18 -13.24 -21.12
N GLN A 92 -43.41 -12.62 -19.96
CA GLN A 92 -44.71 -12.65 -19.30
C GLN A 92 -45.83 -12.06 -20.20
N LYS A 93 -45.55 -10.94 -20.89
CA LYS A 93 -46.50 -10.36 -21.85
C LYS A 93 -46.74 -11.27 -23.06
N MET A 94 -45.70 -11.95 -23.55
CA MET A 94 -45.83 -12.92 -24.65
C MET A 94 -46.68 -14.11 -24.22
N ASN A 95 -46.40 -14.71 -23.07
CA ASN A 95 -47.14 -15.84 -22.51
C ASN A 95 -48.62 -15.47 -22.27
N ALA A 96 -48.88 -14.29 -21.71
CA ALA A 96 -50.25 -13.76 -21.57
C ALA A 96 -50.98 -13.59 -22.91
N SER A 97 -50.25 -13.27 -23.99
CA SER A 97 -50.83 -13.16 -25.35
C SER A 97 -51.10 -14.52 -26.00
N LEU A 98 -50.33 -15.56 -25.64
CA LEU A 98 -50.50 -16.94 -26.14
C LEU A 98 -51.50 -17.77 -25.30
N GLY A 99 -51.92 -17.27 -24.13
CA GLY A 99 -52.80 -18.00 -23.22
C GLY A 99 -52.09 -19.12 -22.44
N GLU A 100 -50.77 -19.21 -22.51
CA GLU A 100 -49.96 -20.13 -21.72
C GLU A 100 -49.50 -19.45 -20.42
N SER A 101 -49.79 -20.08 -19.29
CA SER A 101 -49.38 -19.58 -17.98
C SER A 101 -48.08 -20.26 -17.52
N THR A 102 -46.99 -20.09 -18.27
CA THR A 102 -45.65 -20.54 -17.87
C THR A 102 -44.90 -19.39 -17.19
N ASN A 103 -45.14 -19.23 -15.90
CA ASN A 103 -44.53 -18.19 -15.06
C ASN A 103 -43.31 -18.70 -14.26
N GLY A 104 -42.99 -20.00 -14.35
CA GLY A 104 -41.95 -20.66 -13.52
C GLY A 104 -40.52 -20.29 -13.92
N ASP A 105 -40.13 -20.59 -15.16
CA ASP A 105 -38.73 -20.48 -15.61
C ASP A 105 -38.15 -19.04 -15.52
N THR A 106 -38.99 -18.02 -15.64
CA THR A 106 -38.56 -16.61 -15.54
C THR A 106 -38.25 -16.16 -14.11
N ASP A 107 -38.90 -16.77 -13.12
CA ASP A 107 -38.69 -16.46 -11.70
C ASP A 107 -37.42 -17.15 -11.19
N ASP A 108 -37.18 -18.39 -11.64
CA ASP A 108 -35.96 -19.16 -11.32
C ASP A 108 -34.68 -18.42 -11.75
N ALA A 109 -34.64 -17.87 -12.96
CA ALA A 109 -33.47 -17.14 -13.45
C ALA A 109 -33.17 -15.85 -12.65
N LEU A 110 -34.20 -15.14 -12.20
CA LEU A 110 -34.06 -13.96 -11.33
C LEU A 110 -33.61 -14.35 -9.92
N ALA A 111 -34.14 -15.45 -9.38
CA ALA A 111 -33.76 -15.99 -8.09
C ALA A 111 -32.28 -16.44 -8.08
N ASP A 112 -31.86 -17.19 -9.09
CA ASP A 112 -30.47 -17.62 -9.29
C ASP A 112 -29.51 -16.43 -9.35
N PHE A 113 -29.88 -15.38 -10.10
CA PHE A 113 -29.07 -14.17 -10.22
C PHE A 113 -28.92 -13.44 -8.87
N ASN A 114 -30.02 -13.29 -8.12
CA ASN A 114 -29.98 -12.67 -6.80
C ASN A 114 -29.16 -13.50 -5.80
N GLN A 115 -29.26 -14.83 -5.85
CA GLN A 115 -28.45 -15.72 -5.02
C GLN A 115 -26.95 -15.52 -5.27
N ILE A 116 -26.54 -15.40 -6.55
CA ILE A 116 -25.13 -15.14 -6.92
C ILE A 116 -24.66 -13.78 -6.38
N ILE A 117 -25.51 -12.75 -6.41
CA ILE A 117 -25.20 -11.42 -5.86
C ILE A 117 -25.03 -11.48 -4.35
N ASP A 118 -25.92 -12.18 -3.65
CA ASP A 118 -25.88 -12.32 -2.20
C ASP A 118 -24.63 -13.09 -1.74
N GLU A 119 -24.29 -14.18 -2.43
CA GLU A 119 -23.06 -14.93 -2.18
C GLU A 119 -21.82 -14.04 -2.33
N TRP A 120 -21.74 -13.30 -3.44
CA TRP A 120 -20.62 -12.39 -3.67
C TRP A 120 -20.55 -11.28 -2.61
N THR A 121 -21.69 -10.70 -2.24
CA THR A 121 -21.78 -9.65 -1.21
C THR A 121 -21.28 -10.17 0.14
N MET A 122 -21.61 -11.43 0.47
CA MET A 122 -21.12 -12.11 1.66
C MET A 122 -19.60 -12.30 1.62
N GLN A 123 -19.03 -12.75 0.49
CA GLN A 123 -17.59 -12.93 0.33
C GLN A 123 -16.79 -11.62 0.44
N VAL A 124 -17.34 -10.50 -0.05
CA VAL A 124 -16.71 -9.18 0.10
C VAL A 124 -16.76 -8.72 1.55
N ARG A 125 -17.91 -8.85 2.22
CA ARG A 125 -18.05 -8.43 3.62
C ARG A 125 -17.21 -9.28 4.59
N SER A 126 -17.13 -10.60 4.38
CA SER A 126 -16.35 -11.48 5.25
C SER A 126 -14.86 -11.15 5.24
N ARG A 127 -14.35 -10.58 4.14
CA ARG A 127 -12.96 -10.11 4.05
C ARG A 127 -12.76 -8.76 4.73
N THR A 128 -13.72 -7.84 4.63
CA THR A 128 -13.62 -6.51 5.24
C THR A 128 -13.75 -6.54 6.76
N VAL A 129 -14.59 -7.41 7.32
CA VAL A 129 -14.88 -7.46 8.77
C VAL A 129 -13.80 -8.21 9.56
N GLY A 130 -12.96 -9.02 8.90
CA GLY A 130 -11.89 -9.77 9.58
C GLY A 130 -10.63 -8.96 9.92
N GLU A 131 -10.46 -7.75 9.36
CA GLU A 131 -9.20 -7.00 9.40
C GLU A 131 -9.34 -5.58 9.99
N THR A 132 -10.55 -5.17 10.40
CA THR A 132 -10.87 -3.75 10.70
C THR A 132 -10.84 -3.35 12.18
N GLU A 133 -10.36 -4.19 13.09
CA GLU A 133 -10.15 -3.82 14.50
C GLU A 133 -8.64 -3.64 14.79
N ASP A 134 -8.14 -2.41 14.61
CA ASP A 134 -7.01 -1.81 15.32
C ASP A 134 -5.59 -2.43 15.27
N ALA A 135 -5.34 -3.53 14.58
CA ALA A 135 -4.06 -4.28 14.73
C ALA A 135 -2.82 -3.70 14.01
N ASP A 136 -2.93 -3.01 12.86
CA ASP A 136 -1.77 -2.96 11.94
C ASP A 136 -0.90 -1.69 11.96
N LYS A 137 -1.32 -0.58 12.59
CA LYS A 137 -0.49 0.65 12.58
C LYS A 137 0.55 0.70 13.70
N GLU A 138 0.26 0.09 14.85
CA GLU A 138 1.21 0.01 15.96
C GLU A 138 2.16 -1.18 15.79
N ASP A 139 1.71 -2.25 15.12
CA ASP A 139 2.48 -3.49 14.99
C ASP A 139 3.56 -3.42 13.91
N ILE A 140 3.37 -2.68 12.81
CA ILE A 140 4.43 -2.52 11.79
C ILE A 140 5.65 -1.77 12.36
N ASN A 141 5.44 -0.69 13.12
CA ASN A 141 6.54 0.00 13.77
C ASN A 141 7.18 -0.89 14.83
N LYS A 142 6.40 -1.58 15.68
CA LYS A 142 6.94 -2.52 16.67
C LYS A 142 7.72 -3.67 16.03
N MET A 143 7.25 -4.24 14.92
CA MET A 143 7.93 -5.29 14.17
C MET A 143 9.23 -4.81 13.53
N LEU A 144 9.25 -3.61 12.93
CA LEU A 144 10.46 -3.03 12.36
C LEU A 144 11.52 -2.76 13.44
N PHE A 145 11.11 -2.24 14.61
CA PHE A 145 12.03 -1.97 15.72
C PHE A 145 12.44 -3.24 16.48
N SER A 146 11.56 -4.23 16.63
CA SER A 146 11.91 -5.49 17.30
C SER A 146 12.88 -6.33 16.48
N ALA A 147 12.73 -6.40 15.14
CA ALA A 147 13.65 -7.12 14.26
C ALA A 147 15.08 -6.56 14.28
N ILE A 148 15.22 -5.24 14.45
CA ILE A 148 16.52 -4.56 14.55
C ILE A 148 17.17 -4.81 15.93
N CYS A 149 16.36 -4.88 17.00
CA CYS A 149 16.88 -5.05 18.36
C CYS A 149 17.23 -6.51 18.74
N HIS A 150 16.80 -7.52 17.98
CA HIS A 150 17.05 -8.95 18.29
C HIS A 150 18.21 -9.57 17.50
N THR A 151 18.96 -8.78 16.72
CA THR A 151 20.06 -9.24 15.86
C THR A 151 21.46 -8.75 16.30
N ASN A 152 21.68 -8.62 17.61
CA ASN A 152 22.99 -8.49 18.25
C ASN A 152 23.13 -9.49 19.40
#